data_AF-A0A2N5N3Z2-F1
#
_entry.id   AF-A0A2N5N3Z2-F1
#
_cell.length_a   1.000
_cell.length_b   1.000
_cell.length_c   1.000
_cell.angle_alpha   90.00
_cell.angle_beta   90.00
_cell.angle_gamma   90.00
#
_symmetry.space_group_name_H-M   'P 1'
#
loop_
_entity.id
_entity.type
_entity.pdbx_description
1 polymer ?
#
loop_
_entity_poly.entity_id
_entity_poly.type
_entity_poly.pdbx_seq_one_letter_code
_entity_poly.pdbx_strand_id
1 'polypeptide(L)'
;MPLSHAREGVDGCYRIISEDGHPVGGSYVFVVGDPPAARDASTFDVHAQLGHAGHEEGGLTTASLILYAVRFLYYAALMLAAGAALWPLLYRQGWSRIPEPLRGRLERLPQQALVLAALLYVFVETQQLMIGQPASEWSRLFTATAVGQSYLALLLLAFAGLALPAGRSALRFVWALPLLATEAWSGHAAAAAPRWAALSLDYVHLAFAALWAGGLMLLLVLWQAERKEAGRFAASFSRMAWISIVALTLSGIGLTLLYMTKPEYLLLTPWGILLLVKTGLVVLVAGAGFLIRVRMKRSGFPGGALLKADGALMALILVIVGVFTYISPLPANEPVGWHKMGSEMHVSIRIAPNVPGDNEFTVRIWMHKSLGDPKSVQLRLMSEDKPELGAIEIPLEKFEDDEISTFEGYTKTAYRAKGTYLPFAGRWTAEVRVMDPNDDERVERLSFRNY
;
A
#
# COMPACT_ATOMS: atom_id res chain seq x y z
N MET A 1 -18.33 10.24 -40.20
CA MET A 1 -18.33 10.99 -38.92
C MET A 1 -18.21 9.96 -37.81
N PRO A 2 -17.12 9.94 -37.03
CA PRO A 2 -17.00 9.03 -35.90
C PRO A 2 -17.76 9.60 -34.71
N LEU A 3 -18.61 8.77 -34.08
CA LEU A 3 -19.33 9.10 -32.86
C LEU A 3 -18.35 9.10 -31.68
N SER A 4 -17.93 10.29 -31.26
CA SER A 4 -17.36 10.52 -29.94
C SER A 4 -18.48 10.63 -28.91
N HIS A 5 -18.28 9.96 -27.75
CA HIS A 5 -19.14 9.97 -26.56
C HIS A 5 -20.31 8.97 -26.53
N ALA A 6 -19.98 7.70 -26.35
CA ALA A 6 -20.76 6.80 -25.50
C ALA A 6 -19.79 6.19 -24.48
N ARG A 7 -19.89 6.61 -23.22
CA ARG A 7 -19.02 6.21 -22.10
C ARG A 7 -19.86 5.62 -20.99
N GLU A 8 -20.61 4.57 -21.31
CA GLU A 8 -21.45 3.84 -20.35
C GLU A 8 -21.26 2.35 -20.60
N GLY A 9 -21.00 1.58 -19.54
CA GLY A 9 -21.19 0.14 -19.59
C GLY A 9 -22.67 -0.13 -19.79
N VAL A 10 -23.02 -0.88 -20.83
CA VAL A 10 -24.43 -1.21 -21.11
C VAL A 10 -24.67 -2.62 -20.60
N ASP A 11 -25.43 -2.71 -19.52
CA ASP A 11 -25.85 -3.99 -18.95
C ASP A 11 -27.05 -4.50 -19.73
N GLY A 12 -26.87 -5.60 -20.47
CA GLY A 12 -27.94 -6.27 -21.21
C GLY A 12 -28.52 -7.42 -20.40
N CYS A 13 -29.65 -7.19 -19.73
CA CYS A 13 -30.42 -8.28 -19.10
C CYS A 13 -31.41 -8.88 -20.12
N TYR A 14 -31.39 -10.19 -20.28
CA TYR A 14 -32.36 -10.94 -21.07
C TYR A 14 -33.13 -11.92 -20.18
N ARG A 15 -34.35 -12.24 -20.59
CA ARG A 15 -35.17 -13.28 -19.99
C ARG A 15 -35.90 -14.02 -21.09
N ILE A 16 -35.56 -15.29 -21.28
CA ILE A 16 -36.17 -16.19 -22.26
C ILE A 16 -36.79 -17.38 -21.54
N ILE A 17 -37.76 -18.04 -22.15
CA ILE A 17 -38.34 -19.29 -21.63
C ILE A 17 -37.66 -20.42 -22.40
N SER A 18 -36.97 -21.33 -21.71
CA SER A 18 -36.31 -22.48 -22.33
C SER A 18 -37.32 -23.51 -22.83
N GLU A 19 -36.85 -24.45 -23.65
CA GLU A 19 -37.66 -25.49 -24.30
C GLU A 19 -38.38 -26.41 -23.30
N ASP A 20 -37.90 -26.47 -22.06
CA ASP A 20 -38.49 -27.20 -20.92
C ASP A 20 -39.49 -26.36 -20.09
N GLY A 21 -39.75 -25.10 -20.47
CA GLY A 21 -40.72 -24.23 -19.83
C GLY A 21 -40.20 -23.40 -18.64
N HIS A 22 -38.90 -23.48 -18.31
CA HIS A 22 -38.32 -22.68 -17.24
C HIS A 22 -37.91 -21.27 -17.72
N PRO A 23 -38.15 -20.21 -16.93
CA PRO A 23 -37.62 -18.89 -17.24
C PRO A 23 -36.10 -18.87 -17.02
N VAL A 24 -35.35 -18.71 -18.10
CA VAL A 24 -33.89 -18.49 -18.09
C VAL A 24 -33.63 -17.00 -18.26
N GLY A 25 -33.23 -16.35 -17.16
CA GLY A 25 -32.73 -14.98 -17.17
C GLY A 25 -31.22 -14.96 -17.09
N GLY A 26 -30.59 -14.11 -17.89
CA GLY A 26 -29.14 -13.90 -17.87
C GLY A 26 -28.81 -12.46 -18.17
N SER A 27 -27.66 -12.01 -17.70
CA SER A 27 -27.05 -10.75 -18.12
C SER A 27 -25.79 -11.07 -18.89
N TYR A 28 -25.57 -10.36 -19.99
CA TYR A 28 -24.26 -10.33 -20.62
C TYR A 28 -23.66 -8.95 -20.41
N VAL A 29 -22.40 -8.92 -19.96
CA VAL A 29 -21.62 -7.70 -19.85
C VAL A 29 -20.75 -7.65 -21.10
N PHE A 30 -21.04 -6.70 -21.99
CA PHE A 30 -20.11 -6.38 -23.08
C PHE A 30 -19.47 -5.04 -22.74
N VAL A 31 -18.15 -5.03 -22.61
CA VAL A 31 -17.43 -3.79 -22.31
C VAL A 31 -17.02 -3.15 -23.63
N VAL A 32 -17.54 -1.94 -23.90
CA VAL A 32 -17.08 -1.12 -25.03
C VAL A 32 -15.89 -0.28 -24.56
N GLY A 33 -14.68 -0.72 -24.91
CA GLY A 33 -13.42 -0.20 -24.42
C GLY A 33 -12.87 -1.00 -23.23
N ASP A 34 -11.64 -0.70 -22.78
CA ASP A 34 -11.11 -1.30 -21.56
C ASP A 34 -11.82 -0.68 -20.34
N PRO A 35 -12.47 -1.47 -19.47
CA PRO A 35 -12.97 -0.94 -18.21
C PRO A 35 -11.76 -0.37 -17.45
N PRO A 36 -11.87 0.80 -16.78
CA PRO A 36 -10.77 1.27 -15.96
C PRO A 36 -10.49 0.18 -14.93
N ALA A 37 -9.30 -0.43 -14.99
CA ALA A 37 -8.92 -1.48 -14.08
C ALA A 37 -9.25 -1.03 -12.66
N ALA A 38 -10.09 -1.80 -11.96
CA ALA A 38 -10.32 -1.51 -10.57
C ALA A 38 -8.96 -1.56 -9.87
N ARG A 39 -8.71 -0.55 -9.04
CA ARG A 39 -7.45 -0.48 -8.31
C ARG A 39 -7.50 -1.57 -7.25
N ASP A 40 -6.77 -2.64 -7.49
CA ASP A 40 -6.48 -3.72 -6.54
C ASP A 40 -5.08 -3.50 -5.94
N ALA A 41 -4.71 -4.22 -4.87
CA ALA A 41 -3.36 -4.19 -4.33
C ALA A 41 -2.29 -4.47 -5.41
N SER A 42 -2.58 -5.35 -6.37
CA SER A 42 -1.72 -5.63 -7.53
C SER A 42 -1.43 -4.40 -8.42
N THR A 43 -2.31 -3.39 -8.43
CA THR A 43 -2.07 -2.14 -9.20
C THR A 43 -1.07 -1.19 -8.52
N PHE A 44 -0.85 -1.36 -7.21
CA PHE A 44 0.13 -0.61 -6.41
C PHE A 44 1.47 -1.34 -6.27
N ASP A 45 1.64 -2.45 -6.98
CA ASP A 45 2.87 -3.20 -6.98
C ASP A 45 3.93 -2.50 -7.85
N VAL A 46 4.89 -1.84 -7.18
CA VAL A 46 6.05 -1.21 -7.82
C VAL A 46 6.88 -2.24 -8.59
N HIS A 47 6.87 -3.51 -8.17
CA HIS A 47 7.53 -4.62 -8.86
C HIS A 47 6.75 -5.07 -10.11
N ALA A 48 5.41 -5.09 -10.07
CA ALA A 48 4.58 -5.35 -11.26
C ALA A 48 4.71 -4.24 -12.30
N GLN A 49 4.82 -2.97 -11.90
CA GLN A 49 5.07 -1.83 -12.80
C GLN A 49 6.45 -1.88 -13.48
N LEU A 50 7.38 -2.66 -12.91
CA LEU A 50 8.70 -2.97 -13.48
C LEU A 50 8.73 -4.32 -14.23
N GLY A 51 7.59 -5.01 -14.33
CA GLY A 51 7.42 -6.24 -15.11
C GLY A 51 7.57 -7.55 -14.33
N HIS A 52 7.43 -7.56 -13.00
CA HIS A 52 7.60 -8.75 -12.17
C HIS A 52 6.37 -9.02 -11.31
N ALA A 53 5.63 -10.08 -11.67
CA ALA A 53 4.60 -10.67 -10.84
C ALA A 53 5.17 -11.95 -10.21
N GLY A 54 5.44 -11.91 -8.91
CA GLY A 54 5.88 -13.09 -8.19
C GLY A 54 6.53 -12.74 -6.87
N HIS A 55 5.74 -12.75 -5.80
CA HIS A 55 6.05 -13.39 -4.52
C HIS A 55 5.01 -12.95 -3.48
N GLU A 56 3.84 -13.58 -3.51
CA GLU A 56 3.02 -13.71 -2.31
C GLU A 56 3.36 -15.05 -1.65
N GLU A 57 4.18 -15.02 -0.62
CA GLU A 57 4.14 -16.06 0.42
C GLU A 57 4.01 -15.37 1.78
N GLY A 58 2.84 -15.58 2.39
CA GLY A 58 2.43 -15.03 3.66
C GLY A 58 3.28 -15.57 4.81
N GLY A 59 4.29 -14.78 5.20
CA GLY A 59 5.06 -14.95 6.43
C GLY A 59 6.05 -13.80 6.62
N LEU A 60 6.31 -13.42 7.87
CA LEU A 60 7.44 -12.53 8.20
C LEU A 60 8.74 -13.28 7.88
N THR A 61 9.25 -13.13 6.67
CA THR A 61 10.55 -13.68 6.28
C THR A 61 11.69 -12.82 6.83
N THR A 62 12.88 -13.40 7.02
CA THR A 62 14.08 -12.63 7.39
C THR A 62 14.35 -11.50 6.39
N ALA A 63 14.06 -11.71 5.10
CA ALA A 63 14.18 -10.69 4.06
C ALA A 63 13.21 -9.52 4.28
N SER A 64 11.94 -9.79 4.61
CA SER A 64 10.95 -8.76 4.93
C SER A 64 11.35 -7.93 6.16
N LEU A 65 11.89 -8.58 7.20
CA LEU A 65 12.40 -7.91 8.40
C LEU A 65 13.58 -6.98 8.10
N ILE A 66 14.53 -7.43 7.26
CA ILE A 66 15.65 -6.60 6.82
C ILE A 66 15.14 -5.39 6.05
N LEU A 67 14.20 -5.58 5.12
CA LEU A 67 13.60 -4.50 4.35
C LEU A 67 12.93 -3.45 5.27
N TYR A 68 12.08 -3.89 6.20
CA TYR A 68 11.42 -2.99 7.15
C TYR A 68 12.42 -2.24 8.05
N ALA A 69 13.50 -2.92 8.50
CA ALA A 69 14.54 -2.30 9.31
C ALA A 69 15.30 -1.22 8.51
N VAL A 70 15.64 -1.49 7.26
CA VAL A 70 16.32 -0.54 6.39
C VAL A 70 15.44 0.68 6.09
N ARG A 71 14.15 0.48 5.83
CA ARG A 71 13.17 1.57 5.66
C ARG A 71 13.03 2.41 6.92
N PHE A 72 12.95 1.77 8.10
CA PHE A 72 12.95 2.48 9.38
C PHE A 72 14.20 3.36 9.54
N LEU A 73 15.40 2.80 9.29
CA LEU A 73 16.65 3.55 9.39
C LEU A 73 16.69 4.73 8.42
N TYR A 74 16.22 4.52 7.19
CA TYR A 74 16.12 5.57 6.18
C TYR A 74 15.19 6.71 6.62
N TYR A 75 13.93 6.40 6.96
CA TYR A 75 12.97 7.42 7.38
C TYR A 75 13.40 8.14 8.66
N ALA A 76 13.99 7.43 9.62
CA ALA A 76 14.56 8.04 10.81
C ALA A 76 15.69 9.02 10.44
N ALA A 77 16.66 8.59 9.64
CA ALA A 77 17.78 9.43 9.23
C ALA A 77 17.33 10.65 8.41
N LEU A 78 16.36 10.47 7.50
CA LEU A 78 15.74 11.54 6.71
C LEU A 78 15.08 12.59 7.60
N MET A 79 14.19 12.17 8.51
CA MET A 79 13.48 13.08 9.41
C MET A 79 14.44 13.84 10.34
N LEU A 80 15.45 13.16 10.87
CA LEU A 80 16.45 13.77 11.76
C LEU A 80 17.37 14.73 11.02
N ALA A 81 17.84 14.40 9.81
CA ALA A 81 18.70 15.27 9.00
C ALA A 81 17.95 16.51 8.49
N ALA A 82 16.75 16.32 7.93
CA ALA A 82 15.91 17.43 7.50
C ALA A 82 15.55 18.33 8.69
N GLY A 83 15.13 17.76 9.82
CA GLY A 83 14.84 18.52 11.02
C GLY A 83 16.06 19.30 11.55
N ALA A 84 17.23 18.67 11.61
CA ALA A 84 18.48 19.33 12.01
C ALA A 84 18.88 20.48 11.07
N ALA A 85 18.51 20.42 9.79
CA ALA A 85 18.72 21.49 8.82
C ALA A 85 17.72 22.65 8.96
N LEU A 86 16.47 22.37 9.35
CA LEU A 86 15.40 23.38 9.49
C LEU A 86 15.52 24.22 10.78
N TRP A 87 15.80 23.57 11.90
CA TRP A 87 15.79 24.21 13.23
C TRP A 87 16.77 25.37 13.44
N PRO A 88 18.01 25.37 12.90
CA PRO A 88 18.95 26.48 13.06
C PRO A 88 18.41 27.82 12.55
N LEU A 89 17.56 27.82 11.52
CA LEU A 89 16.94 29.03 11.00
C LEU A 89 15.72 29.44 11.85
N LEU A 90 14.91 28.47 12.28
CA LEU A 90 13.69 28.70 13.08
C LEU A 90 13.99 29.12 14.52
N TYR A 91 15.13 28.71 15.07
CA TYR A 91 15.61 29.04 16.42
C TYR A 91 16.88 29.91 16.39
N ARG A 92 17.03 30.78 15.37
CA ARG A 92 18.27 31.51 15.06
C ARG A 92 18.97 32.17 16.25
N GLN A 93 18.24 32.92 17.08
CA GLN A 93 18.82 33.66 18.22
C GLN A 93 19.31 32.75 19.35
N GLY A 94 18.64 31.62 19.56
CA GLY A 94 19.05 30.65 20.57
C GLY A 94 20.08 29.65 20.04
N TRP A 95 20.08 29.39 18.73
CA TRP A 95 21.05 28.52 18.08
C TRP A 95 22.48 29.01 18.29
N SER A 96 22.73 30.32 18.14
CA SER A 96 24.07 30.91 18.37
C SER A 96 24.60 30.78 19.80
N ARG A 97 23.72 30.50 20.78
CA ARG A 97 24.10 30.30 22.20
C ARG A 97 24.57 28.88 22.48
N ILE A 98 24.25 27.93 21.62
CA ILE A 98 24.70 26.53 21.75
C ILE A 98 26.21 26.50 21.48
N PRO A 99 27.02 25.77 22.28
CA PRO A 99 28.45 25.65 22.04
C PRO A 99 28.77 25.15 20.62
N GLU A 100 29.77 25.77 19.95
CA GLU A 100 30.18 25.43 18.58
C GLU A 100 30.44 23.93 18.36
N PRO A 101 31.15 23.20 19.26
CA PRO A 101 31.37 21.76 19.07
C PRO A 101 30.07 20.96 19.05
N LEU A 102 29.08 21.36 19.85
CA LEU A 102 27.79 20.69 19.92
C LEU A 102 26.93 21.01 18.68
N ARG A 103 26.92 22.28 18.23
CA ARG A 103 26.26 22.66 16.97
C ARG A 103 26.80 21.89 15.78
N GLY A 104 28.12 21.81 15.66
CA GLY A 104 28.77 21.05 14.58
C GLY A 104 28.36 19.57 14.57
N ARG A 105 28.23 18.93 15.75
CA ARG A 105 27.76 17.55 15.87
C ARG A 105 26.28 17.40 15.49
N LEU A 106 25.42 18.30 15.98
CA LEU A 106 23.99 18.30 15.67
C LEU A 106 23.69 18.53 14.19
N GLU A 107 24.58 19.24 13.49
CA GLU A 107 24.47 19.48 12.05
C GLU A 107 25.08 18.36 11.19
N ARG A 108 26.15 17.69 11.66
CA ARG A 108 26.91 16.70 10.86
C ARG A 108 26.45 15.26 11.06
N LEU A 109 26.17 14.84 12.31
CA LEU A 109 25.87 13.43 12.59
C LEU A 109 24.57 12.95 11.91
N PRO A 110 23.45 13.70 11.96
CA PRO A 110 22.25 13.30 11.24
C PRO A 110 22.47 13.22 9.72
N GLN A 111 23.30 14.12 9.17
CA GLN A 111 23.64 14.11 7.74
C GLN A 111 24.44 12.86 7.35
N GLN A 112 25.44 12.49 8.15
CA GLN A 112 26.23 11.29 7.93
C GLN A 112 25.36 10.03 8.04
N ALA A 113 24.46 9.99 9.02
CA ALA A 113 23.49 8.92 9.16
C ALA A 113 22.57 8.82 7.94
N LEU A 114 22.10 9.95 7.39
CA LEU A 114 21.28 9.98 6.17
C LEU A 114 22.03 9.39 4.98
N VAL A 115 23.30 9.74 4.76
CA VAL A 115 24.08 9.17 3.65
C VAL A 115 24.20 7.65 3.78
N LEU A 116 24.57 7.16 4.96
CA LEU A 116 24.70 5.72 5.20
C LEU A 116 23.37 4.98 5.04
N ALA A 117 22.30 5.53 5.61
CA ALA A 117 20.96 4.92 5.53
C ALA A 117 20.41 4.98 4.10
N ALA A 118 20.62 6.07 3.36
CA ALA A 118 20.18 6.20 1.96
C ALA A 118 20.93 5.24 1.04
N LEU A 119 22.25 5.07 1.21
CA LEU A 119 23.02 4.07 0.47
C LEU A 119 22.49 2.66 0.72
N LEU A 120 22.27 2.30 1.98
CA LEU A 120 21.74 0.99 2.35
C LEU A 120 20.31 0.79 1.81
N TYR A 121 19.45 1.80 1.93
CA TYR A 121 18.09 1.78 1.41
C TYR A 121 18.04 1.58 -0.08
N VAL A 122 18.73 2.43 -0.86
CA VAL A 122 18.78 2.30 -2.31
C VAL A 122 19.38 0.96 -2.72
N PHE A 123 20.42 0.47 -2.05
CA PHE A 123 20.99 -0.84 -2.34
C PHE A 123 19.97 -1.97 -2.14
N VAL A 124 19.32 -2.03 -0.97
CA VAL A 124 18.37 -3.11 -0.66
C VAL A 124 17.12 -3.06 -1.56
N GLU A 125 16.55 -1.87 -1.76
CA GLU A 125 15.37 -1.70 -2.61
C GLU A 125 15.68 -2.05 -4.08
N THR A 126 16.82 -1.60 -4.61
CA THR A 126 17.21 -1.93 -6.00
C THR A 126 17.51 -3.42 -6.18
N GLN A 127 18.10 -4.09 -5.19
CA GLN A 127 18.27 -5.54 -5.22
C GLN A 127 16.92 -6.26 -5.29
N GLN A 128 15.93 -5.84 -4.48
CA GLN A 128 14.58 -6.41 -4.49
C GLN A 128 13.85 -6.17 -5.82
N LEU A 129 13.98 -4.96 -6.38
CA LEU A 129 13.36 -4.61 -7.66
C LEU A 129 13.97 -5.38 -8.84
N MET A 130 15.24 -5.78 -8.74
CA MET A 130 16.00 -6.43 -9.82
C MET A 130 16.17 -7.94 -9.63
N ILE A 131 15.44 -8.57 -8.69
CA ILE A 131 15.47 -10.02 -8.52
C ILE A 131 15.06 -10.69 -9.84
N GLY A 132 15.89 -11.62 -10.32
CA GLY A 132 15.67 -12.35 -11.57
C GLY A 132 15.93 -11.55 -12.86
N GLN A 133 16.37 -10.29 -12.77
CA GLN A 133 16.68 -9.45 -13.93
C GLN A 133 18.12 -9.59 -14.44
N PRO A 134 18.33 -9.54 -15.77
CA PRO A 134 19.67 -9.58 -16.34
C PRO A 134 20.44 -8.28 -16.03
N ALA A 135 21.77 -8.38 -15.94
CA ALA A 135 22.65 -7.25 -15.62
C ALA A 135 22.50 -6.04 -16.57
N SER A 136 22.07 -6.26 -17.81
CA SER A 136 21.86 -5.21 -18.82
C SER A 136 20.75 -4.21 -18.45
N GLU A 137 19.72 -4.66 -17.71
CA GLU A 137 18.55 -3.82 -17.37
C GLU A 137 18.82 -2.88 -16.18
N TRP A 138 19.91 -3.10 -15.42
CA TRP A 138 20.26 -2.28 -14.25
C TRP A 138 20.49 -0.81 -14.60
N SER A 139 21.07 -0.52 -15.76
CA SER A 139 21.25 0.86 -16.23
C SER A 139 19.92 1.54 -16.55
N ARG A 140 18.93 0.78 -17.05
CA ARG A 140 17.60 1.27 -17.39
C ARG A 140 16.78 1.59 -16.16
N LEU A 141 16.96 0.87 -15.06
CA LEU A 141 16.34 1.23 -13.78
C LEU A 141 16.60 2.70 -13.43
N PHE A 142 17.86 3.15 -13.48
CA PHE A 142 18.22 4.51 -13.07
C PHE A 142 17.99 5.59 -14.15
N THR A 143 17.95 5.21 -15.42
CA THR A 143 17.83 6.17 -16.54
C THR A 143 16.41 6.31 -17.08
N ALA A 144 15.64 5.22 -17.10
CA ALA A 144 14.32 5.16 -17.72
C ALA A 144 13.16 5.08 -16.74
N THR A 145 13.39 4.83 -15.44
CA THR A 145 12.32 4.73 -14.44
C THR A 145 12.30 5.93 -13.49
N ALA A 146 11.10 6.38 -13.11
CA ALA A 146 10.95 7.46 -12.14
C ALA A 146 11.49 7.07 -10.74
N VAL A 147 11.37 5.80 -10.36
CA VAL A 147 11.88 5.28 -9.08
C VAL A 147 13.40 5.37 -9.03
N GLY A 148 14.11 4.85 -10.04
CA GLY A 148 15.57 4.92 -10.09
C GLY A 148 16.09 6.37 -10.16
N GLN A 149 15.42 7.24 -10.90
CA GLN A 149 15.75 8.68 -10.93
C GLN A 149 15.56 9.33 -9.54
N SER A 150 14.53 8.94 -8.79
CA SER A 150 14.32 9.43 -7.43
C SER A 150 15.41 8.95 -6.46
N TYR A 151 15.89 7.71 -6.58
CA TYR A 151 17.02 7.20 -5.82
C TYR A 151 18.31 7.97 -6.12
N LEU A 152 18.57 8.30 -7.38
CA LEU A 152 19.70 9.16 -7.75
C LEU A 152 19.56 10.55 -7.13
N ALA A 153 18.39 11.18 -7.23
CA ALA A 153 18.14 12.49 -6.64
C ALA A 153 18.33 12.48 -5.11
N LEU A 154 17.83 11.45 -4.43
CA LEU A 154 18.01 11.24 -2.99
C LEU A 154 19.49 11.14 -2.63
N LEU A 155 20.25 10.28 -3.32
CA LEU A 155 21.68 10.11 -3.06
C LEU A 155 22.45 11.40 -3.32
N LEU A 156 22.18 12.09 -4.44
CA LEU A 156 22.80 13.37 -4.75
C LEU A 156 22.55 14.41 -3.65
N LEU A 157 21.30 14.52 -3.16
CA LEU A 157 20.95 15.45 -2.09
C LEU A 157 21.58 15.04 -0.75
N ALA A 158 21.61 13.74 -0.43
CA ALA A 158 22.26 13.23 0.78
C ALA A 158 23.78 13.54 0.77
N PHE A 159 24.47 13.32 -0.34
CA PHE A 159 25.90 13.67 -0.46
C PHE A 159 26.12 15.18 -0.48
N ALA A 160 25.29 15.96 -1.19
CA ALA A 160 25.38 17.42 -1.22
C ALA A 160 25.26 18.02 0.20
N GLY A 161 24.43 17.43 1.06
CA GLY A 161 24.28 17.87 2.45
C GLY A 161 25.57 17.75 3.28
N LEU A 162 26.48 16.81 2.95
CA LEU A 162 27.79 16.71 3.61
C LEU A 162 28.72 17.87 3.26
N ALA A 163 28.60 18.41 2.04
CA ALA A 163 29.39 19.54 1.57
C ALA A 163 28.91 20.87 2.15
N LEU A 164 27.74 20.90 2.81
CA LEU A 164 27.19 22.14 3.36
C LEU A 164 27.98 22.61 4.60
N PRO A 165 28.51 23.84 4.57
CA PRO A 165 29.28 24.38 5.68
C PRO A 165 28.44 24.54 6.95
N ALA A 166 29.05 24.22 8.09
CA ALA A 166 28.46 24.44 9.40
C ALA A 166 28.10 25.93 9.61
N GLY A 167 26.97 26.19 10.27
CA GLY A 167 26.51 27.55 10.56
C GLY A 167 25.86 28.33 9.41
N ARG A 168 25.87 27.84 8.16
CA ARG A 168 25.09 28.44 7.05
C ARG A 168 23.62 27.97 7.09
N SER A 169 22.89 28.37 8.13
CA SER A 169 21.52 27.89 8.40
C SER A 169 20.53 28.10 7.26
N ALA A 170 20.61 29.22 6.54
CA ALA A 170 19.74 29.49 5.39
C ALA A 170 19.98 28.49 4.24
N LEU A 171 21.24 28.15 3.95
CA LEU A 171 21.58 27.21 2.89
C LEU A 171 21.10 25.79 3.23
N ARG A 172 21.28 25.36 4.48
CA ARG A 172 20.77 24.06 4.96
C ARG A 172 19.26 23.99 4.94
N PHE A 173 18.58 25.07 5.34
CA PHE A 173 17.13 25.16 5.26
C PHE A 173 16.65 24.97 3.81
N VAL A 174 17.24 25.70 2.86
CA VAL A 174 16.90 25.59 1.43
C VAL A 174 17.19 24.19 0.90
N TRP A 175 18.27 23.53 1.33
CA TRP A 175 18.61 22.16 0.94
C TRP A 175 17.62 21.10 1.48
N ALA A 176 17.06 21.31 2.67
CA ALA A 176 16.10 20.37 3.25
C ALA A 176 14.78 20.31 2.45
N LEU A 177 14.41 21.40 1.77
CA LEU A 177 13.17 21.49 0.99
C LEU A 177 13.12 20.50 -0.19
N PRO A 178 14.10 20.47 -1.12
CA PRO A 178 14.12 19.49 -2.19
C PRO A 178 14.34 18.07 -1.68
N LEU A 179 15.08 17.87 -0.58
CA LEU A 179 15.24 16.54 0.02
C LEU A 179 13.90 15.92 0.42
N LEU A 180 13.05 16.68 1.11
CA LEU A 180 11.71 16.23 1.48
C LEU A 180 10.78 16.10 0.26
N ALA A 181 10.99 16.94 -0.77
CA ALA A 181 10.20 16.89 -1.99
C ALA A 181 10.52 15.64 -2.82
N THR A 182 11.79 15.20 -2.85
CA THR A 182 12.19 13.96 -3.50
C THR A 182 11.44 12.77 -2.92
N GLU A 183 11.32 12.68 -1.59
CA GLU A 183 10.58 11.59 -0.94
C GLU A 183 9.08 11.62 -1.27
N ALA A 184 8.46 12.82 -1.21
CA ALA A 184 7.05 12.96 -1.57
C ALA A 184 6.77 12.54 -3.02
N TRP A 185 7.75 12.73 -3.91
CA TRP A 185 7.64 12.40 -5.34
C TRP A 185 7.91 10.92 -5.65
N SER A 186 8.58 10.18 -4.76
CA SER A 186 8.93 8.76 -4.93
C SER A 186 7.94 7.79 -4.29
N GLY A 187 7.06 8.26 -3.39
CA GLY A 187 6.13 7.41 -2.65
C GLY A 187 4.78 7.11 -3.33
N HIS A 188 3.93 6.31 -2.67
CA HIS A 188 2.56 5.98 -3.11
C HIS A 188 1.69 7.20 -3.44
N ALA A 189 2.01 8.38 -2.87
CA ALA A 189 1.38 9.65 -3.19
C ALA A 189 1.43 9.98 -4.70
N ALA A 190 2.49 9.58 -5.40
CA ALA A 190 2.65 9.82 -6.83
C ALA A 190 1.67 8.98 -7.69
N ALA A 191 1.18 7.86 -7.16
CA ALA A 191 0.22 6.96 -7.82
C ALA A 191 -1.25 7.28 -7.47
N ALA A 192 -1.48 8.11 -6.44
CA ALA A 192 -2.82 8.49 -6.02
C ALA A 192 -3.45 9.57 -6.92
N ALA A 193 -4.79 9.61 -6.94
CA ALA A 193 -5.55 10.61 -7.70
C ALA A 193 -6.42 11.46 -6.76
N PRO A 194 -6.47 12.80 -6.91
CA PRO A 194 -5.65 13.60 -7.82
C PRO A 194 -4.21 13.78 -7.33
N ARG A 195 -3.24 13.56 -8.23
CA ARG A 195 -1.80 13.49 -7.92
C ARG A 195 -1.26 14.74 -7.21
N TRP A 196 -1.66 15.94 -7.64
CA TRP A 196 -1.19 17.19 -7.05
C TRP A 196 -1.58 17.32 -5.57
N ALA A 197 -2.77 16.84 -5.19
CA ALA A 197 -3.25 16.92 -3.81
C ALA A 197 -2.49 15.93 -2.93
N ALA A 198 -2.32 14.69 -3.38
CA ALA A 198 -1.57 13.67 -2.67
C ALA A 198 -0.11 14.11 -2.42
N LEU A 199 0.59 14.60 -3.46
CA LEU A 199 1.96 15.10 -3.34
C LEU A 199 2.07 16.28 -2.37
N SER A 200 1.11 17.22 -2.42
CA SER A 200 1.14 18.40 -1.55
C SER A 200 0.90 18.04 -0.09
N LEU A 201 -0.07 17.17 0.17
CA LEU A 201 -0.38 16.70 1.52
C LEU A 201 0.78 15.89 2.11
N ASP A 202 1.41 15.02 1.31
CA ASP A 202 2.54 14.21 1.74
C ASP A 202 3.78 15.08 2.01
N TYR A 203 4.07 16.06 1.16
CA TYR A 203 5.14 17.03 1.41
C TYR A 203 4.93 17.80 2.72
N VAL A 204 3.71 18.29 2.96
CA VAL A 204 3.35 18.94 4.22
C VAL A 204 3.52 17.98 5.39
N HIS A 205 3.06 16.73 5.25
CA HIS A 205 3.20 15.70 6.29
C HIS A 205 4.67 15.47 6.65
N LEU A 206 5.54 15.25 5.65
CA LEU A 206 6.97 15.02 5.83
C LEU A 206 7.69 16.23 6.44
N ALA A 207 7.36 17.45 6.01
CA ALA A 207 7.97 18.67 6.55
C ALA A 207 7.66 18.85 8.04
N PHE A 208 6.40 18.68 8.44
CA PHE A 208 6.03 18.81 9.85
C PHE A 208 6.46 17.61 10.71
N ALA A 209 6.61 16.43 10.12
CA ALA A 209 7.22 15.26 10.76
C ALA A 209 8.71 15.52 11.03
N ALA A 210 9.46 16.06 10.06
CA ALA A 210 10.87 16.42 10.23
C ALA A 210 11.07 17.51 11.29
N LEU A 211 10.21 18.54 11.32
CA LEU A 211 10.23 19.58 12.35
C LEU A 211 10.01 19.01 13.75
N TRP A 212 9.06 18.09 13.90
CA TRP A 212 8.79 17.43 15.18
C TRP A 212 9.93 16.49 15.59
N ALA A 213 10.32 15.56 14.72
CA ALA A 213 11.32 14.55 15.02
C ALA A 213 12.71 15.15 15.27
N GLY A 214 13.17 16.04 14.38
CA GLY A 214 14.43 16.76 14.57
C GLY A 214 14.40 17.67 15.80
N GLY A 215 13.25 18.28 16.09
CA GLY A 215 13.07 19.10 17.29
C GLY A 215 13.18 18.28 18.57
N LEU A 216 12.54 17.11 18.61
CA LEU A 216 12.62 16.21 19.75
C LEU A 216 14.04 15.67 19.94
N MET A 217 14.73 15.30 18.87
CA MET A 217 16.14 14.92 18.90
C MET A 217 17.01 16.04 19.49
N LEU A 218 16.89 17.27 18.95
CA LEU A 218 17.63 18.42 19.45
C LEU A 218 17.34 18.67 20.93
N LEU A 219 16.07 18.59 21.34
CA LEU A 219 15.68 18.76 22.73
C LEU A 219 16.27 17.67 23.63
N LEU A 220 16.27 16.41 23.21
CA LEU A 220 16.88 15.31 23.96
C LEU A 220 18.39 15.48 24.11
N VAL A 221 19.10 15.84 23.03
CA VAL A 221 20.54 16.06 23.06
C VAL A 221 20.89 17.27 23.95
N LEU A 222 20.18 18.39 23.80
CA LEU A 222 20.36 19.56 24.66
C LEU A 222 19.98 19.24 26.11
N TRP A 223 18.97 18.42 26.35
CA TRP A 223 18.62 17.98 27.69
C TRP A 223 19.74 17.16 28.33
N GLN A 224 20.49 16.37 27.55
CA GLN A 224 21.64 15.63 28.08
C GLN A 224 22.88 16.52 28.27
N ALA A 225 23.19 17.38 27.30
CA ALA A 225 24.43 18.15 27.26
C ALA A 225 24.34 19.54 27.93
N GLU A 226 23.23 20.25 27.76
CA GLU A 226 23.10 21.69 28.08
C GLU A 226 21.70 22.02 28.61
N ARG A 227 21.43 21.65 29.88
CA ARG A 227 20.10 21.77 30.54
C ARG A 227 19.47 23.16 30.44
N LYS A 228 20.28 24.21 30.52
CA LYS A 228 19.82 25.60 30.44
C LYS A 228 19.28 25.93 29.04
N GLU A 229 20.01 25.53 27.99
CA GLU A 229 19.56 25.72 26.61
C GLU A 229 18.39 24.79 26.26
N ALA A 230 18.33 23.59 26.85
CA ALA A 230 17.18 22.70 26.70
C ALA A 230 15.87 23.36 27.14
N GLY A 231 15.86 24.06 28.28
CA GLY A 231 14.67 24.79 28.76
C GLY A 231 14.24 25.91 27.82
N ARG A 232 15.20 26.67 27.27
CA ARG A 232 14.96 27.76 26.30
C ARG A 232 14.42 27.22 24.98
N PHE A 233 15.06 26.17 24.46
CA PHE A 233 14.67 25.52 23.22
C PHE A 233 13.31 24.85 23.34
N ALA A 234 13.02 24.20 24.48
CA ALA A 234 11.77 23.50 24.71
C ALA A 234 10.52 24.40 24.57
N ALA A 235 10.61 25.70 24.86
CA ALA A 235 9.50 26.63 24.63
C ALA A 235 9.22 26.83 23.13
N SER A 236 10.26 26.95 22.32
CA SER A 236 10.16 27.07 20.86
C SER A 236 9.70 25.75 20.23
N PHE A 237 10.28 24.64 20.69
CA PHE A 237 9.89 23.28 20.30
C PHE A 237 8.43 22.99 20.64
N SER A 238 7.97 23.29 21.86
CA SER A 238 6.59 23.01 22.26
C SER A 238 5.56 23.73 21.39
N ARG A 239 5.84 24.98 20.97
CA ARG A 239 4.98 25.69 20.01
C ARG A 239 4.95 24.97 18.67
N MET A 240 6.11 24.64 18.12
CA MET A 240 6.20 23.96 16.82
C MET A 240 5.60 22.55 16.87
N ALA A 241 5.76 21.82 17.96
CA ALA A 241 5.19 20.49 18.16
C ALA A 241 3.66 20.51 18.07
N TRP A 242 2.99 21.50 18.66
CA TRP A 242 1.54 21.65 18.53
C TRP A 242 1.11 21.98 17.09
N ILE A 243 1.87 22.83 16.39
CA ILE A 243 1.61 23.12 14.97
C ILE A 243 1.80 21.85 14.13
N SER A 244 2.89 21.10 14.37
CA SER A 244 3.17 19.82 13.73
C SER A 244 2.04 18.81 13.97
N ILE A 245 1.54 18.65 15.21
CA ILE A 245 0.43 17.73 15.50
C ILE A 245 -0.80 18.07 14.65
N VAL A 246 -1.19 19.35 14.57
CA VAL A 246 -2.34 19.77 13.76
C VAL A 246 -2.08 19.52 12.28
N ALA A 247 -0.94 19.95 11.76
CA ALA A 247 -0.60 19.79 10.34
C ALA A 247 -0.49 18.32 9.92
N LEU A 248 0.13 17.48 10.76
CA LEU A 248 0.24 16.03 10.55
C LEU A 248 -1.12 15.35 10.60
N THR A 249 -2.00 15.76 11.50
CA THR A 249 -3.35 15.21 11.60
C THR A 249 -4.18 15.56 10.36
N LEU A 250 -4.20 16.83 9.95
CA LEU A 250 -4.96 17.27 8.79
C LEU A 250 -4.44 16.67 7.48
N SER A 251 -3.12 16.69 7.28
CA SER A 251 -2.50 16.06 6.11
C SER A 251 -2.70 14.54 6.10
N GLY A 252 -2.56 13.89 7.26
CA GLY A 252 -2.80 12.46 7.41
C GLY A 252 -4.24 12.06 7.07
N ILE A 253 -5.23 12.78 7.59
CA ILE A 253 -6.65 12.57 7.23
C ILE A 253 -6.85 12.75 5.74
N GLY A 254 -6.31 13.82 5.15
CA GLY A 254 -6.38 14.06 3.71
C GLY A 254 -5.80 12.90 2.88
N LEU A 255 -4.62 12.42 3.23
CA LEU A 255 -3.98 11.27 2.57
C LEU A 255 -4.80 9.99 2.74
N THR A 256 -5.31 9.71 3.94
CA THR A 256 -6.17 8.54 4.19
C THR A 256 -7.41 8.57 3.32
N LEU A 257 -8.08 9.73 3.17
CA LEU A 257 -9.25 9.88 2.32
C LEU A 257 -8.94 9.72 0.83
N LEU A 258 -7.71 10.06 0.41
CA LEU A 258 -7.27 9.87 -0.98
C LEU A 258 -6.89 8.42 -1.30
N TYR A 259 -6.35 7.69 -0.33
CA TYR A 259 -5.92 6.30 -0.53
C TYR A 259 -7.04 5.29 -0.31
N MET A 260 -7.98 5.58 0.60
CA MET A 260 -8.99 4.64 1.02
C MET A 260 -10.32 4.88 0.31
N THR A 261 -10.80 3.87 -0.42
CA THR A 261 -12.09 3.92 -1.13
C THR A 261 -13.27 3.55 -0.25
N LYS A 262 -13.08 2.68 0.76
CA LYS A 262 -14.12 2.24 1.69
C LYS A 262 -13.63 2.23 3.15
N PRO A 263 -14.41 2.75 4.12
CA PRO A 263 -14.02 2.76 5.54
C PRO A 263 -13.81 1.37 6.16
N GLU A 264 -14.49 0.35 5.64
CA GLU A 264 -14.33 -1.04 6.10
C GLU A 264 -12.88 -1.55 5.96
N TYR A 265 -12.11 -0.99 5.03
CA TYR A 265 -10.71 -1.38 4.81
C TYR A 265 -9.81 -1.04 6.01
N LEU A 266 -10.21 -0.11 6.90
CA LEU A 266 -9.48 0.18 8.13
C LEU A 266 -9.37 -1.03 9.07
N LEU A 267 -10.39 -1.88 9.09
CA LEU A 267 -10.47 -3.04 9.97
C LEU A 267 -10.11 -4.34 9.25
N LEU A 268 -10.11 -4.32 7.91
CA LEU A 268 -9.87 -5.50 7.09
C LEU A 268 -8.40 -5.62 6.66
N THR A 269 -7.73 -4.52 6.34
CA THR A 269 -6.38 -4.56 5.77
C THR A 269 -5.30 -4.39 6.84
N PRO A 270 -4.13 -5.04 6.70
CA PRO A 270 -2.98 -4.78 7.57
C PRO A 270 -2.59 -3.30 7.59
N TRP A 271 -2.71 -2.61 6.45
CA TRP A 271 -2.48 -1.18 6.33
C TRP A 271 -3.44 -0.36 7.19
N GLY A 272 -4.74 -0.69 7.14
CA GLY A 272 -5.77 -0.05 7.96
C GLY A 272 -5.52 -0.20 9.46
N ILE A 273 -5.18 -1.42 9.88
CA ILE A 273 -4.86 -1.73 11.29
C ILE A 273 -3.64 -0.93 11.75
N LEU A 274 -2.56 -0.91 10.97
CA LEU A 274 -1.36 -0.12 11.31
C LEU A 274 -1.64 1.39 11.33
N LEU A 275 -2.52 1.90 10.47
CA LEU A 275 -2.97 3.30 10.53
C LEU A 275 -3.69 3.60 11.84
N LEU A 276 -4.58 2.71 12.30
CA LEU A 276 -5.27 2.87 13.57
C LEU A 276 -4.30 2.85 14.76
N VAL A 277 -3.34 1.93 14.76
CA VAL A 277 -2.27 1.88 15.78
C VAL A 277 -1.46 3.17 15.77
N LYS A 278 -0.99 3.63 14.59
CA LYS A 278 -0.26 4.90 14.43
C LYS A 278 -1.09 6.08 14.95
N THR A 279 -2.38 6.11 14.66
CA THR A 279 -3.29 7.15 15.16
C THR A 279 -3.36 7.14 16.68
N GLY A 280 -3.48 5.98 17.31
CA GLY A 280 -3.40 5.83 18.77
C GLY A 280 -2.09 6.36 19.34
N LEU A 281 -0.95 6.06 18.71
CA LEU A 281 0.36 6.57 19.11
C LEU A 281 0.46 8.10 18.97
N VAL A 282 -0.12 8.69 17.93
CA VAL A 282 -0.15 10.16 17.76
C VAL A 282 -0.96 10.81 18.89
N VAL A 283 -2.07 10.20 19.33
CA VAL A 283 -2.82 10.65 20.51
C VAL A 283 -1.96 10.58 21.77
N LEU A 284 -1.17 9.51 21.96
CA LEU A 284 -0.23 9.40 23.07
C LEU A 284 0.88 10.45 23.01
N VAL A 285 1.42 10.76 21.82
CA VAL A 285 2.39 11.84 21.60
C VAL A 285 1.79 13.19 22.00
N ALA A 286 0.56 13.49 21.59
CA ALA A 286 -0.13 14.72 21.98
C ALA A 286 -0.32 14.81 23.50
N GLY A 287 -0.68 13.70 24.16
CA GLY A 287 -0.76 13.59 25.61
C GLY A 287 0.59 13.81 26.31
N ALA A 288 1.65 13.16 25.83
CA ALA A 288 3.01 13.32 26.36
C ALA A 288 3.49 14.78 26.20
N GLY A 289 3.30 15.37 25.03
CA GLY A 289 3.63 16.77 24.74
C GLY A 289 2.87 17.75 25.63
N PHE A 290 1.58 17.48 25.91
CA PHE A 290 0.80 18.27 26.87
C PHE A 290 1.38 18.17 28.29
N LEU A 291 1.70 16.96 28.77
CA LEU A 291 2.28 16.75 30.10
C LEU A 291 3.66 17.41 30.23
N ILE A 292 4.50 17.32 29.19
CA ILE A 292 5.79 18.02 29.12
C ILE A 292 5.57 19.53 29.25
N ARG A 293 4.61 20.10 28.51
CA ARG A 293 4.30 21.54 28.56
C ARG A 293 3.82 21.98 29.95
N VAL A 294 2.96 21.20 30.60
CA VAL A 294 2.48 21.49 31.97
C VAL A 294 3.64 21.43 32.98
N ARG A 295 4.47 20.39 32.91
CA ARG A 295 5.64 20.25 33.79
C ARG A 295 6.61 21.41 33.60
N MET A 296 6.91 21.78 32.36
CA MET A 296 7.76 22.92 32.05
C MET A 296 7.25 24.23 32.65
N LYS A 297 5.94 24.50 32.57
CA LYS A 297 5.35 25.70 33.19
C LYS A 297 5.53 25.72 34.71
N ARG A 298 5.51 24.55 35.37
CA ARG A 298 5.65 24.44 36.83
C ARG A 298 7.10 24.49 37.31
N SER A 299 8.05 23.92 36.57
CA SER A 299 9.43 23.73 37.03
C SER A 299 10.53 24.32 36.17
N GLY A 300 10.20 24.97 35.06
CA GLY A 300 11.18 25.54 34.12
C GLY A 300 11.94 24.51 33.26
N PHE A 301 11.89 23.22 33.61
CA PHE A 301 12.59 22.14 32.90
C PHE A 301 11.64 20.99 32.48
N PRO A 302 11.88 20.36 31.32
CA PRO A 302 11.16 19.16 30.91
C PRO A 302 11.64 17.92 31.70
N GLY A 303 10.69 17.08 32.09
CA GLY A 303 10.98 15.83 32.81
C GLY A 303 11.64 14.79 31.90
N GLY A 304 12.76 14.20 32.34
CA GLY A 304 13.53 13.26 31.52
C GLY A 304 12.77 12.01 31.09
N ALA A 305 11.98 11.43 32.00
CA ALA A 305 11.16 10.26 31.70
C ALA A 305 10.13 10.54 30.60
N LEU A 306 9.46 11.71 30.65
CA LEU A 306 8.49 12.11 29.64
C LEU A 306 9.14 12.35 28.27
N LEU A 307 10.32 12.99 28.24
CA LEU A 307 11.06 13.18 26.98
C LEU A 307 11.51 11.85 26.36
N LYS A 308 11.99 10.91 27.18
CA LYS A 308 12.37 9.57 26.71
C LYS A 308 11.13 8.79 26.21
N ALA A 309 9.99 8.93 26.88
CA ALA A 309 8.74 8.32 26.44
C ALA A 309 8.28 8.91 25.09
N ASP A 310 8.33 10.23 24.91
CA ASP A 310 8.02 10.89 23.64
C ASP A 310 8.98 10.42 22.52
N GLY A 311 10.26 10.29 22.83
CA GLY A 311 11.26 9.73 21.90
C GLY A 311 10.99 8.27 21.53
N ALA A 312 10.52 7.45 22.48
CA ALA A 312 10.14 6.07 22.22
C ALA A 312 8.87 5.97 21.35
N LEU A 313 7.87 6.83 21.60
CA LEU A 313 6.68 6.93 20.75
C LEU A 313 7.03 7.34 19.32
N MET A 314 7.93 8.31 19.16
CA MET A 314 8.49 8.69 17.86
C MET A 314 9.15 7.51 17.15
N ALA A 315 10.02 6.77 17.84
CA ALA A 315 10.68 5.59 17.27
C ALA A 315 9.65 4.54 16.84
N LEU A 316 8.63 4.27 17.65
CA LEU A 316 7.59 3.30 17.33
C LEU A 316 6.74 3.74 16.12
N ILE A 317 6.40 5.03 16.01
CA ILE A 317 5.73 5.58 14.83
C ILE A 317 6.60 5.39 13.57
N LEU A 318 7.90 5.65 13.67
CA LEU A 318 8.82 5.46 12.54
C LEU A 318 8.98 3.97 12.16
N VAL A 319 8.96 3.06 13.12
CA VAL A 319 8.93 1.61 12.84
C VAL A 319 7.67 1.25 12.06
N ILE A 320 6.50 1.73 12.51
CA ILE A 320 5.25 1.54 11.77
C ILE A 320 5.39 2.14 10.37
N VAL A 321 5.93 3.36 10.21
CA VAL A 321 6.15 3.97 8.88
C VAL A 321 7.04 3.12 7.98
N GLY A 322 8.09 2.48 8.52
CA GLY A 322 8.97 1.59 7.76
C GLY A 322 8.24 0.38 7.16
N VAL A 323 7.24 -0.16 7.86
CA VAL A 323 6.37 -1.25 7.38
C VAL A 323 5.25 -0.70 6.50
N PHE A 324 4.57 0.33 6.98
CA PHE A 324 3.36 0.95 6.42
C PHE A 324 3.55 1.49 5.01
N THR A 325 4.76 1.92 4.67
CA THR A 325 5.10 2.44 3.33
C THR A 325 5.46 1.34 2.32
N TYR A 326 5.47 0.07 2.72
CA TYR A 326 5.69 -1.07 1.83
C TYR A 326 4.41 -1.88 1.55
N ILE A 327 3.35 -1.67 2.34
CA ILE A 327 2.10 -2.43 2.25
C ILE A 327 1.00 -1.60 1.56
N SER A 328 0.14 -2.27 0.80
CA SER A 328 -0.98 -1.62 0.09
C SER A 328 -2.12 -1.24 1.05
N PRO A 329 -2.75 -0.05 0.86
CA PRO A 329 -3.99 0.32 1.56
C PRO A 329 -5.20 -0.53 1.15
N LEU A 330 -5.13 -1.19 0.00
CA LEU A 330 -6.18 -2.04 -0.54
C LEU A 330 -5.97 -3.49 -0.10
N PRO A 331 -7.05 -4.24 0.18
CA PRO A 331 -6.96 -5.68 0.38
C PRO A 331 -6.44 -6.35 -0.90
N ALA A 332 -5.60 -7.37 -0.76
CA ALA A 332 -5.19 -8.21 -1.88
C ALA A 332 -6.29 -9.24 -2.17
N ASN A 333 -6.60 -9.43 -3.45
CA ASN A 333 -7.49 -10.50 -3.88
C ASN A 333 -6.71 -11.82 -3.95
N GLU A 334 -7.25 -12.87 -3.33
CA GLU A 334 -6.73 -14.22 -3.47
C GLU A 334 -7.51 -14.98 -4.55
N PRO A 335 -6.84 -15.82 -5.36
CA PRO A 335 -7.52 -16.69 -6.30
C PRO A 335 -8.58 -17.55 -5.60
N VAL A 336 -9.78 -17.60 -6.15
CA VAL A 336 -10.82 -18.50 -5.66
C VAL A 336 -10.41 -19.91 -6.06
N GLY A 337 -10.25 -20.79 -5.07
CA GLY A 337 -10.05 -22.22 -5.28
C GLY A 337 -11.07 -22.99 -4.44
N TRP A 338 -11.97 -23.69 -5.10
CA TRP A 338 -13.00 -24.48 -4.42
C TRP A 338 -13.14 -25.85 -5.05
N HIS A 339 -13.38 -26.84 -4.20
CA HIS A 339 -13.61 -28.21 -4.63
C HIS A 339 -14.63 -28.88 -3.72
N LYS A 340 -15.60 -29.57 -4.31
CA LYS A 340 -16.59 -30.35 -3.59
C LYS A 340 -16.65 -31.76 -4.16
N MET A 341 -16.52 -32.73 -3.25
CA MET A 341 -16.69 -34.14 -3.54
C MET A 341 -18.16 -34.52 -3.38
N GLY A 342 -18.64 -35.44 -4.22
CA GLY A 342 -19.99 -35.97 -4.21
C GLY A 342 -19.99 -37.40 -4.73
N SER A 343 -21.03 -38.17 -4.43
CA SER A 343 -21.13 -39.57 -4.85
C SER A 343 -21.33 -39.75 -6.36
N GLU A 344 -21.84 -38.72 -7.02
CA GLU A 344 -22.17 -38.72 -8.46
C GLU A 344 -21.29 -37.77 -9.26
N MET A 345 -20.93 -36.63 -8.66
CA MET A 345 -20.20 -35.56 -9.32
C MET A 345 -19.26 -34.87 -8.34
N HIS A 346 -18.01 -34.66 -8.75
CA HIS A 346 -17.10 -33.71 -8.09
C HIS A 346 -16.99 -32.46 -8.95
N VAL A 347 -16.92 -31.30 -8.29
CA VAL A 347 -16.80 -30.01 -8.95
C VAL A 347 -15.60 -29.28 -8.38
N SER A 348 -14.78 -28.69 -9.24
CA SER A 348 -13.79 -27.69 -8.84
C SER A 348 -13.97 -26.42 -9.64
N ILE A 349 -13.86 -25.28 -8.96
CA ILE A 349 -13.88 -23.95 -9.54
C ILE A 349 -12.56 -23.27 -9.16
N ARG A 350 -11.92 -22.67 -10.16
CA ARG A 350 -10.79 -21.76 -9.95
C ARG A 350 -11.05 -20.44 -10.67
N ILE A 351 -10.96 -19.33 -9.95
CA ILE A 351 -11.06 -17.97 -10.52
C ILE A 351 -9.78 -17.23 -10.13
N ALA A 352 -8.96 -16.85 -11.10
CA ALA A 352 -7.69 -16.19 -10.84
C ALA A 352 -7.51 -14.96 -11.74
N PRO A 353 -7.04 -13.81 -11.21
CA PRO A 353 -6.62 -13.57 -9.83
C PRO A 353 -7.76 -13.16 -8.87
N ASN A 354 -9.03 -13.28 -9.29
CA ASN A 354 -10.21 -12.83 -8.54
C ASN A 354 -10.25 -11.31 -8.32
N VAL A 355 -9.92 -10.55 -9.37
CA VAL A 355 -9.97 -9.07 -9.36
C VAL A 355 -11.12 -8.58 -10.21
N PRO A 356 -11.58 -7.33 -10.07
CA PRO A 356 -12.46 -6.77 -11.07
C PRO A 356 -11.72 -6.56 -12.40
N GLY A 357 -12.30 -7.02 -13.51
CA GLY A 357 -11.66 -7.04 -14.82
C GLY A 357 -11.23 -8.46 -15.23
N ASP A 358 -10.03 -8.58 -15.81
CA ASP A 358 -9.55 -9.81 -16.44
C ASP A 358 -9.31 -10.93 -15.43
N ASN A 359 -9.99 -12.05 -15.66
CA ASN A 359 -9.78 -13.28 -14.90
C ASN A 359 -9.77 -14.48 -15.83
N GLU A 360 -9.07 -15.52 -15.39
CA GLU A 360 -9.21 -16.88 -15.90
C GLU A 360 -10.16 -17.66 -14.99
N PHE A 361 -11.21 -18.20 -15.58
CA PHE A 361 -12.21 -19.05 -14.95
C PHE A 361 -11.96 -20.48 -15.41
N THR A 362 -11.71 -21.39 -14.48
CA THR A 362 -11.53 -22.82 -14.77
C THR A 362 -12.54 -23.62 -13.96
N VAL A 363 -13.30 -24.48 -14.65
CA VAL A 363 -14.24 -25.41 -14.03
C VAL A 363 -13.84 -26.83 -14.41
N ARG A 364 -13.69 -27.70 -13.41
CA ARG A 364 -13.40 -29.12 -13.60
C ARG A 364 -14.51 -29.95 -13.00
N ILE A 365 -15.02 -30.88 -13.80
CA ILE A 365 -16.12 -31.76 -13.41
C ILE A 365 -15.61 -33.19 -13.51
N TRP A 366 -15.81 -33.95 -12.45
CA TRP A 366 -15.64 -35.41 -12.46
C TRP A 366 -17.01 -36.03 -12.30
N MET A 367 -17.51 -36.68 -13.35
CA MET A 367 -18.79 -37.40 -13.30
C MET A 367 -18.54 -38.89 -13.15
N HIS A 368 -19.35 -39.55 -12.33
CA HIS A 368 -19.27 -41.00 -12.19
C HIS A 368 -19.55 -41.66 -13.54
N LYS A 369 -18.77 -42.68 -13.91
CA LYS A 369 -18.82 -43.31 -15.25
C LYS A 369 -20.19 -43.83 -15.66
N SER A 370 -21.06 -44.15 -14.69
CA SER A 370 -22.44 -44.58 -14.96
C SER A 370 -23.35 -43.48 -15.50
N LEU A 371 -23.01 -42.20 -15.28
CA LEU A 371 -23.79 -41.04 -15.73
C LEU A 371 -23.37 -40.56 -17.12
N GLY A 372 -22.22 -41.01 -17.63
CA GLY A 372 -21.65 -40.52 -18.88
C GLY A 372 -20.93 -39.18 -18.71
N ASP A 373 -20.51 -38.59 -19.84
CA ASP A 373 -19.91 -37.25 -19.86
C ASP A 373 -21.00 -36.17 -19.79
N PRO A 374 -20.71 -35.00 -19.20
CA PRO A 374 -21.67 -33.90 -19.15
C PRO A 374 -22.06 -33.42 -20.55
N LYS A 375 -23.38 -33.31 -20.77
CA LYS A 375 -24.00 -32.76 -21.97
C LYS A 375 -23.74 -31.25 -22.07
N SER A 376 -23.84 -30.54 -20.95
CA SER A 376 -23.48 -29.12 -20.86
C SER A 376 -22.99 -28.75 -19.45
N VAL A 377 -22.06 -27.79 -19.39
CA VAL A 377 -21.57 -27.19 -18.15
C VAL A 377 -21.67 -25.68 -18.28
N GLN A 378 -22.40 -25.04 -17.37
CA GLN A 378 -22.56 -23.59 -17.32
C GLN A 378 -21.98 -23.07 -16.00
N LEU A 379 -21.26 -21.95 -16.07
CA LEU A 379 -20.85 -21.18 -14.91
C LEU A 379 -21.55 -19.82 -14.96
N ARG A 380 -22.25 -19.49 -13.88
CA ARG A 380 -22.96 -18.22 -13.71
C ARG A 380 -22.45 -17.49 -12.49
N LEU A 381 -22.18 -16.18 -12.61
CA LEU A 381 -21.79 -15.33 -11.50
C LEU A 381 -22.93 -14.37 -11.15
N MET A 382 -23.31 -14.32 -9.89
CA MET A 382 -24.37 -13.43 -9.41
C MET A 382 -23.80 -12.50 -8.36
N SER A 383 -24.05 -11.19 -8.48
CA SER A 383 -23.64 -10.25 -7.44
C SER A 383 -24.60 -10.31 -6.26
N GLU A 384 -24.07 -10.49 -5.06
CA GLU A 384 -24.85 -10.39 -3.82
C GLU A 384 -25.13 -8.92 -3.46
N ASP A 385 -24.26 -8.00 -3.89
CA ASP A 385 -24.37 -6.57 -3.61
C ASP A 385 -25.27 -5.83 -4.61
N LYS A 386 -25.43 -6.39 -5.83
CA LYS A 386 -26.26 -5.85 -6.91
C LYS A 386 -27.12 -6.96 -7.56
N PRO A 387 -28.11 -7.52 -6.84
CA PRO A 387 -28.93 -8.62 -7.35
C PRO A 387 -29.75 -8.26 -8.61
N GLU A 388 -29.98 -6.98 -8.86
CA GLU A 388 -30.69 -6.45 -10.02
C GLU A 388 -29.99 -6.71 -11.36
N LEU A 389 -28.67 -6.94 -11.34
CA LEU A 389 -27.90 -7.24 -12.56
C LEU A 389 -28.16 -8.64 -13.10
N GLY A 390 -28.77 -9.53 -12.31
CA GLY A 390 -28.96 -10.92 -12.71
C GLY A 390 -27.65 -11.71 -12.75
N ALA A 391 -27.72 -12.89 -13.37
CA ALA A 391 -26.60 -13.81 -13.46
C ALA A 391 -25.78 -13.57 -14.74
N ILE A 392 -24.47 -13.33 -14.58
CA ILE A 392 -23.51 -13.23 -15.68
C ILE A 392 -23.10 -14.63 -16.08
N GLU A 393 -23.38 -15.01 -17.32
CA GLU A 393 -22.97 -16.31 -17.86
C GLU A 393 -21.54 -16.26 -18.41
N ILE A 394 -20.73 -17.22 -17.99
CA ILE A 394 -19.33 -17.33 -18.40
C ILE A 394 -19.24 -18.28 -19.60
N PRO A 395 -18.76 -17.82 -20.78
CA PRO A 395 -18.67 -18.64 -21.98
C PRO A 395 -17.51 -19.63 -21.85
N LEU A 396 -17.77 -20.74 -21.19
CA LEU A 396 -16.81 -21.81 -20.94
C LEU A 396 -16.52 -22.61 -22.21
N GLU A 397 -15.24 -22.79 -22.52
CA GLU A 397 -14.77 -23.66 -23.60
C GLU A 397 -14.09 -24.91 -23.02
N LYS A 398 -14.39 -26.08 -23.58
CA LYS A 398 -13.75 -27.34 -23.17
C LYS A 398 -12.28 -27.32 -23.56
N PHE A 399 -11.39 -27.75 -22.66
CA PHE A 399 -9.95 -27.86 -22.93
C PHE A 399 -9.37 -29.16 -22.35
N GLU A 400 -8.23 -29.60 -22.89
CA GLU A 400 -7.47 -30.70 -22.31
C GLU A 400 -6.67 -30.21 -21.11
N ASP A 401 -6.89 -30.83 -19.96
CA ASP A 401 -6.30 -30.41 -18.70
C ASP A 401 -5.23 -31.42 -18.25
N ASP A 402 -3.97 -31.05 -18.46
CA ASP A 402 -2.78 -31.85 -18.17
C ASP A 402 -2.55 -32.13 -16.67
N GLU A 403 -3.31 -31.47 -15.79
CA GLU A 403 -3.20 -31.64 -14.35
C GLU A 403 -3.70 -33.03 -13.91
N ILE A 404 -2.80 -33.86 -13.36
CA ILE A 404 -3.13 -35.21 -12.91
C ILE A 404 -4.01 -35.14 -11.66
N SER A 405 -5.32 -35.25 -11.86
CA SER A 405 -6.34 -35.30 -10.81
C SER A 405 -7.40 -36.30 -11.23
N THR A 406 -7.13 -37.58 -10.97
CA THR A 406 -8.01 -38.69 -11.32
C THR A 406 -8.66 -39.27 -10.08
N PHE A 407 -9.96 -39.51 -10.15
CA PHE A 407 -10.71 -40.23 -9.13
C PHE A 407 -11.19 -41.55 -9.71
N GLU A 408 -10.99 -42.64 -8.99
CA GLU A 408 -11.40 -43.97 -9.45
C GLU A 408 -12.92 -44.01 -9.65
N GLY A 409 -13.36 -44.51 -10.80
CA GLY A 409 -14.79 -44.55 -11.16
C GLY A 409 -15.36 -43.27 -11.77
N TYR A 410 -14.56 -42.21 -11.94
CA TYR A 410 -15.00 -40.94 -12.53
C TYR A 410 -14.30 -40.62 -13.85
N THR A 411 -14.99 -39.87 -14.72
CA THR A 411 -14.43 -39.26 -15.93
C THR A 411 -14.28 -37.76 -15.71
N LYS A 412 -13.09 -37.23 -15.98
CA LYS A 412 -12.77 -35.80 -15.84
C LYS A 412 -13.07 -35.05 -17.12
N THR A 413 -13.72 -33.92 -16.99
CA THR A 413 -13.87 -32.90 -18.04
C THR A 413 -13.47 -31.54 -17.48
N ALA A 414 -12.87 -30.69 -18.32
CA ALA A 414 -12.36 -29.39 -17.89
C ALA A 414 -12.76 -28.31 -18.90
N TYR A 415 -13.07 -27.14 -18.35
CA TYR A 415 -13.58 -25.99 -19.07
C TYR A 415 -12.86 -24.73 -18.62
N ARG A 416 -12.57 -23.82 -19.55
CA ARG A 416 -11.88 -22.56 -19.29
C ARG A 416 -12.56 -21.42 -20.02
N ALA A 417 -12.58 -20.25 -19.39
CA ALA A 417 -12.86 -18.98 -20.04
C ALA A 417 -11.87 -17.92 -19.56
N LYS A 418 -11.58 -16.94 -20.41
CA LYS A 418 -10.82 -15.73 -20.05
C LYS A 418 -11.62 -14.50 -20.43
N GLY A 419 -11.64 -13.49 -19.56
CA GLY A 419 -12.25 -12.21 -19.86
C GLY A 419 -12.69 -11.43 -18.63
N THR A 420 -13.40 -10.34 -18.89
CA THR A 420 -13.79 -9.30 -17.92
C THR A 420 -15.16 -9.55 -17.29
N TYR A 421 -15.42 -10.77 -16.81
CA TYR A 421 -16.74 -11.17 -16.30
C TYR A 421 -16.99 -10.82 -14.83
N LEU A 422 -16.00 -10.23 -14.14
CA LEU A 422 -16.15 -9.60 -12.82
C LEU A 422 -16.04 -8.08 -12.98
N PRO A 423 -17.13 -7.36 -13.30
CA PRO A 423 -17.05 -5.95 -13.68
C PRO A 423 -16.72 -4.98 -12.52
N PHE A 424 -16.95 -5.41 -11.27
CA PHE A 424 -16.69 -4.58 -10.09
C PHE A 424 -16.37 -5.45 -8.86
N ALA A 425 -15.82 -4.79 -7.84
CA ALA A 425 -15.56 -5.36 -6.54
C ALA A 425 -16.84 -5.56 -5.74
N GLY A 426 -16.99 -6.72 -5.10
CA GLY A 426 -18.15 -7.05 -4.29
C GLY A 426 -18.17 -8.50 -3.84
N ARG A 427 -19.31 -8.90 -3.26
CA ARG A 427 -19.63 -10.28 -2.97
C ARG A 427 -20.33 -10.92 -4.15
N TRP A 428 -19.92 -12.14 -4.49
CA TRP A 428 -20.37 -12.88 -5.65
C TRP A 428 -20.72 -14.31 -5.27
N THR A 429 -21.71 -14.88 -5.94
CA THR A 429 -21.99 -16.31 -5.92
C THR A 429 -21.70 -16.90 -7.30
N ALA A 430 -20.78 -17.85 -7.37
CA ALA A 430 -20.58 -18.71 -8.52
C ALA A 430 -21.55 -19.89 -8.45
N GLU A 431 -22.33 -20.09 -9.51
CA GLU A 431 -23.24 -21.22 -9.68
C GLU A 431 -22.77 -22.06 -10.87
N VAL A 432 -22.43 -23.33 -10.62
CA VAL A 432 -22.08 -24.30 -11.64
C VAL A 432 -23.27 -25.22 -11.88
N ARG A 433 -23.75 -25.26 -13.11
CA ARG A 433 -24.84 -26.14 -13.55
C ARG A 433 -24.27 -27.18 -14.50
N VAL A 434 -24.51 -28.45 -14.19
CA VAL A 434 -24.07 -29.58 -15.00
C VAL A 434 -25.30 -30.37 -15.40
N MET A 435 -25.49 -30.54 -16.70
CA MET A 435 -26.55 -31.37 -17.26
C MET A 435 -25.94 -32.66 -17.80
N ASP A 436 -26.50 -33.79 -17.41
CA ASP A 436 -26.07 -35.10 -17.91
C ASP A 436 -26.82 -35.49 -19.21
N PRO A 437 -26.49 -36.62 -19.86
CA PRO A 437 -27.15 -37.06 -21.09
C PRO A 437 -28.65 -37.37 -20.96
N ASN A 438 -29.18 -37.55 -19.75
CA ASN A 438 -30.60 -37.81 -19.48
C ASN A 438 -31.38 -36.53 -19.15
N ASP A 439 -30.76 -35.35 -19.33
CA ASP A 439 -31.31 -34.04 -19.00
C ASP A 439 -31.51 -33.79 -17.48
N ASP A 440 -30.85 -34.58 -16.62
CA ASP A 440 -30.83 -34.31 -15.19
C ASP A 440 -29.81 -33.18 -14.85
N GLU A 441 -30.32 -32.08 -14.29
CA GLU A 441 -29.50 -30.92 -13.88
C GLU A 441 -28.99 -31.07 -12.44
N ARG A 442 -27.69 -30.85 -12.26
CA ARG A 442 -27.03 -30.76 -10.95
C ARG A 442 -26.45 -29.36 -10.79
N VAL A 443 -26.73 -28.72 -9.65
CA VAL A 443 -26.35 -27.33 -9.38
C VAL A 443 -25.51 -27.24 -8.11
N GLU A 444 -24.36 -26.58 -8.22
CA GLU A 444 -23.48 -26.29 -7.10
C GLU A 444 -23.23 -24.79 -6.98
N ARG A 445 -23.14 -24.27 -5.75
CA ARG A 445 -22.97 -22.84 -5.47
C ARG A 445 -21.81 -22.57 -4.53
N LEU A 446 -21.09 -21.48 -4.79
CA LEU A 446 -19.97 -20.98 -4.00
C LEU A 446 -20.06 -19.47 -3.87
N SER A 447 -20.11 -18.95 -2.63
CA SER A 447 -19.92 -17.53 -2.39
C SER A 447 -18.42 -17.20 -2.27
N PHE A 448 -18.02 -16.09 -2.88
CA PHE A 448 -16.67 -15.52 -2.78
C PHE A 448 -16.75 -13.99 -2.80
N ARG A 449 -15.64 -13.32 -2.48
CA ARG A 449 -15.55 -11.85 -2.48
C ARG A 449 -14.33 -11.42 -3.27
N ASN A 450 -14.47 -10.34 -4.02
CA ASN A 450 -13.37 -9.59 -4.58
C ASN A 450 -13.41 -8.12 -4.12
N TYR A 451 -12.27 -7.43 -4.22
CA TYR A 451 -12.06 -6.09 -3.68
C TYR A 451 -11.59 -5.04 -4.67
#